data_AF-A0A9X2MH92-F1
#
_entry.id   AF-A0A9X2MH92-F1
#
_cell.length_a   1.000
_cell.length_b   1.000
_cell.length_c   1.000
_cell.angle_alpha   90.00
_cell.angle_beta   90.00
_cell.angle_gamma   90.00
#
_symmetry.space_group_name_H-M   'P 1'
#
loop_
_entity.id
_entity.type
_entity.pdbx_description
1 polymer ?
#
loop_
_entity_poly.entity_id
_entity_poly.type
_entity_poly.pdbx_seq_one_letter_code
_entity_poly.pdbx_strand_id
1 'polypeptide(L)'
;MEELRGRMISDPDREKAVELINEVREHGVKLKPVCDELNISVRTYQRWTKEGEVKKHQRPLTKRPTPKNKITEEERIEIIETVNSPEHTDLAPSQIVRKLADEGKYIASESAIYRILEEKNECSPQ
;
A
#
# COMPACT_ATOMS: atom_id res chain seq x y z
N MET A 1 9.58 25.55 -0.76
CA MET A 1 10.44 24.35 -0.86
C MET A 1 9.56 23.15 -0.63
N GLU A 2 9.35 22.37 -1.69
CA GLU A 2 8.40 21.26 -1.75
C GLU A 2 9.00 20.07 -1.00
N GLU A 3 8.63 19.91 0.28
CA GLU A 3 9.07 18.78 1.07
C GLU A 3 8.47 17.50 0.48
N LEU A 4 9.30 16.71 -0.23
CA LEU A 4 8.96 15.40 -0.78
C LEU A 4 8.73 14.37 0.36
N ARG A 5 7.68 14.59 1.16
CA ARG A 5 7.30 13.70 2.26
C ARG A 5 6.78 12.40 1.67
N GLY A 6 7.36 11.28 2.11
CA GLY A 6 6.87 9.94 1.80
C GLY A 6 7.48 9.25 0.58
N ARG A 7 8.36 9.93 -0.19
CA ARG A 7 9.10 9.30 -1.30
C ARG A 7 9.91 8.10 -0.82
N MET A 8 9.82 7.00 -1.57
CA MET A 8 10.65 5.82 -1.33
C MET A 8 12.07 6.10 -1.83
N ILE A 9 13.05 5.98 -0.93
CA ILE A 9 14.48 6.08 -1.25
C ILE A 9 15.04 4.67 -1.14
N SER A 10 15.56 4.11 -2.23
CA SER A 10 16.07 2.75 -2.27
C SER A 10 17.25 2.56 -1.30
N ASP A 11 17.48 1.34 -0.84
CA ASP A 11 18.62 1.03 0.03
C ASP A 11 19.98 1.48 -0.53
N PRO A 12 20.33 1.23 -1.81
CA PRO A 12 21.60 1.71 -2.36
C PRO A 12 21.69 3.24 -2.44
N ASP A 13 20.56 3.93 -2.67
CA ASP A 13 20.56 5.41 -2.67
C ASP A 13 20.77 5.97 -1.26
N ARG A 14 20.28 5.28 -0.22
CA ARG A 14 20.52 5.67 1.19
C ARG A 14 21.97 5.53 1.57
N GLU A 15 22.59 4.41 1.20
CA GLU A 15 24.01 4.14 1.48
C GLU A 15 24.90 5.21 0.84
N LYS A 16 24.68 5.47 -0.46
CA LYS A 16 25.40 6.53 -1.20
C LYS A 16 25.18 7.92 -0.58
N ALA A 17 23.94 8.24 -0.20
CA ALA A 17 23.65 9.53 0.43
C ALA A 17 24.38 9.69 1.77
N VAL A 18 24.46 8.63 2.59
CA VAL A 18 25.19 8.67 3.86
C VAL A 18 26.70 8.79 3.63
N GLU A 19 27.25 8.06 2.65
CA GLU A 19 28.67 8.14 2.27
C GLU A 19 29.05 9.57 1.84
N LEU A 20 28.32 10.16 0.89
CA LEU A 20 28.55 11.52 0.42
C LEU A 20 28.40 12.56 1.54
N ILE A 21 27.42 12.41 2.42
CA ILE A 21 27.25 13.32 3.57
C ILE A 21 28.43 13.19 4.54
N ASN A 22 28.93 11.98 4.78
CA ASN A 22 30.07 11.76 5.68
C ASN A 22 31.37 12.35 5.10
N GLU A 23 31.65 12.14 3.82
CA GLU A 23 32.80 12.73 3.11
C GLU A 23 32.80 14.26 3.22
N VAL A 24 31.67 14.89 2.92
CA VAL A 24 31.55 16.36 2.98
C VAL A 24 31.63 16.87 4.43
N ARG A 25 31.28 16.05 5.42
CA ARG A 25 31.46 16.39 6.85
C ARG A 25 32.91 16.30 7.30
N GLU A 26 33.72 15.41 6.73
CA GLU A 26 35.16 15.36 7.01
C GLU A 26 35.86 16.65 6.55
N HIS A 27 35.35 17.28 5.49
CA HIS A 27 35.77 18.60 5.04
C HIS A 27 35.25 19.78 5.90
N GLY A 28 34.56 19.51 7.02
CA GLY A 28 34.13 20.52 7.99
C GLY A 28 32.82 21.24 7.65
N VAL A 29 32.04 20.74 6.68
CA VAL A 29 30.76 21.35 6.29
C VAL A 29 29.65 20.98 7.28
N LYS A 30 28.75 21.94 7.55
CA LYS A 30 27.58 21.71 8.41
C LYS A 30 26.60 20.74 7.76
N LEU A 31 25.89 19.95 8.58
CA LEU A 31 25.00 18.90 8.10
C LEU A 31 23.79 19.41 7.29
N LYS A 32 23.22 20.55 7.70
CA LYS A 32 22.03 21.15 7.08
C LYS A 32 22.21 21.49 5.59
N PRO A 33 23.22 22.27 5.16
CA PRO A 33 23.39 22.60 3.75
C PRO A 33 23.63 21.38 2.86
N VAL A 34 24.37 20.37 3.33
CA VAL A 34 24.60 19.13 2.56
C VAL A 34 23.31 18.32 2.39
N CYS A 35 22.51 18.24 3.45
CA CYS A 35 21.19 17.61 3.44
C CYS A 35 20.23 18.35 2.49
N ASP A 36 20.23 19.69 2.51
CA ASP A 36 19.39 20.53 1.66
C ASP A 36 19.75 20.33 0.17
N GLU A 37 21.04 20.21 -0.17
CA GLU A 37 21.51 19.94 -1.55
C GLU A 37 21.04 18.57 -2.08
N LEU A 38 21.09 17.53 -1.23
CA LEU A 38 20.59 16.20 -1.56
C LEU A 38 19.06 16.10 -1.49
N ASN A 39 18.37 17.21 -1.17
CA ASN A 39 16.92 17.27 -0.96
C ASN A 39 16.41 16.25 0.07
N ILE A 40 17.22 16.03 1.12
CA ILE A 40 16.94 15.11 2.23
C ILE A 40 16.90 15.93 3.51
N SER A 41 15.88 15.74 4.34
CA SER A 41 15.87 16.41 5.65
C SER A 41 16.97 15.89 6.57
N VAL A 42 17.55 16.77 7.40
CA VAL A 42 18.49 16.40 8.48
C VAL A 42 17.95 15.25 9.34
N ARG A 43 16.63 15.27 9.63
CA ARG A 43 15.95 14.24 10.43
C ARG A 43 15.92 12.88 9.72
N THR A 44 15.85 12.87 8.38
CA THR A 44 15.92 11.65 7.57
C THR A 44 17.31 11.03 7.65
N TYR A 45 18.37 11.82 7.49
CA TYR A 45 19.75 11.36 7.65
C TYR A 45 19.99 10.80 9.06
N GLN A 46 19.64 11.57 10.10
CA GLN A 46 19.78 11.12 11.50
C GLN A 46 19.00 9.83 11.79
N ARG A 47 17.84 9.64 11.16
CA ARG A 47 17.06 8.41 11.30
C ARG A 47 17.76 7.21 10.65
N TRP A 48 18.46 7.41 9.54
CA TRP A 48 19.24 6.36 8.89
C TRP A 48 20.47 5.96 9.69
N THR A 49 21.14 6.91 10.35
CA THR A 49 22.42 6.71 11.04
C THR A 49 22.33 6.50 12.56
N LYS A 50 21.11 6.49 13.13
CA LYS A 50 20.88 6.43 14.59
C LYS A 50 21.55 5.25 15.31
N GLU A 51 21.71 4.11 14.63
CA GLU A 51 22.26 2.87 15.20
C GLU A 51 23.68 2.56 14.69
N GLY A 52 24.37 3.54 14.08
CA GLY A 52 25.72 3.37 13.54
C GLY A 52 25.75 2.74 12.13
N GLU A 53 24.74 1.97 11.77
CA GLU A 53 24.56 1.41 10.42
C GLU A 53 23.41 2.09 9.66
N VAL A 54 23.51 2.14 8.32
CA VAL A 54 22.46 2.70 7.46
C VAL A 54 21.23 1.78 7.50
N LYS A 55 20.17 2.24 8.16
CA LYS A 55 18.93 1.46 8.23
C LYS A 55 18.30 1.25 6.86
N LYS A 56 18.14 -0.02 6.49
CA LYS A 56 17.37 -0.45 5.31
C LYS A 56 15.94 0.06 5.34
N HIS A 57 15.34 0.20 4.17
CA HIS A 57 13.97 0.60 4.00
C HIS A 57 13.06 -0.49 4.58
N GLN A 58 12.39 -0.16 5.69
CA GLN A 58 11.54 -1.15 6.36
C GLN A 58 10.21 -1.38 5.65
N ARG A 59 9.65 -0.41 4.88
CA ARG A 59 8.35 -0.61 4.19
C ARG A 59 8.25 -1.89 3.33
N PRO A 60 9.27 -2.32 2.56
CA PRO A 60 9.25 -3.60 1.84
C PRO A 60 9.47 -4.82 2.75
N LEU A 61 10.17 -4.66 3.88
CA LEU A 61 10.47 -5.75 4.82
C LEU A 61 9.35 -5.98 5.84
N THR A 62 8.52 -4.96 6.09
CA THR A 62 7.40 -5.04 7.03
C THR A 62 6.32 -5.94 6.45
N LYS A 63 6.22 -7.17 7.00
CA LYS A 63 5.07 -8.04 6.81
C LYS A 63 3.83 -7.33 7.33
N ARG A 64 2.99 -6.84 6.42
CA ARG A 64 1.71 -6.24 6.78
C ARG A 64 0.77 -7.38 7.18
N PRO A 65 0.17 -7.35 8.39
CA PRO A 65 -0.81 -8.36 8.75
C PRO A 65 -1.96 -8.32 7.76
N THR A 66 -2.51 -9.48 7.40
CA THR A 66 -3.75 -9.54 6.64
C THR A 66 -4.84 -8.80 7.43
N PRO A 67 -5.59 -7.89 6.80
CA PRO A 67 -6.65 -7.19 7.49
C PRO A 67 -7.66 -8.21 8.01
N LYS A 68 -8.21 -7.98 9.22
CA LYS A 68 -9.21 -8.88 9.83
C LYS A 68 -10.46 -9.05 8.97
N ASN A 69 -10.77 -8.04 8.15
CA ASN A 69 -11.90 -8.02 7.24
C ASN A 69 -11.53 -8.54 5.85
N LYS A 70 -10.47 -9.37 5.74
CA LYS A 70 -10.14 -10.02 4.48
C LYS A 70 -11.21 -11.07 4.23
N ILE A 71 -11.94 -10.90 3.14
CA ILE A 71 -12.91 -11.87 2.64
C ILE A 71 -12.17 -13.21 2.46
N THR A 72 -12.72 -14.24 3.07
CA THR A 72 -12.22 -15.61 2.98
C THR A 72 -12.51 -16.20 1.60
N GLU A 73 -11.81 -17.27 1.23
CA GLU A 73 -12.05 -17.92 -0.06
C GLU A 73 -13.45 -18.54 -0.12
N GLU A 74 -13.98 -19.00 1.01
CA GLU A 74 -15.35 -19.52 1.14
C GLU A 74 -16.39 -18.43 0.86
N GLU A 75 -16.28 -17.27 1.50
CA GLU A 75 -17.15 -16.11 1.22
C GLU A 75 -17.02 -15.65 -0.24
N ARG A 76 -15.81 -15.73 -0.83
CA ARG A 76 -15.60 -15.39 -2.24
C ARG A 76 -16.36 -16.33 -3.17
N ILE A 77 -16.31 -17.64 -2.92
CA ILE A 77 -17.03 -18.65 -3.70
C ILE A 77 -18.53 -18.42 -3.58
N GLU A 78 -19.04 -18.19 -2.37
CA GLU A 78 -20.46 -17.93 -2.13
C GLU A 78 -20.97 -16.70 -2.88
N ILE A 79 -20.18 -15.62 -2.94
CA ILE A 79 -20.50 -14.42 -3.73
C ILE A 79 -20.58 -14.75 -5.22
N ILE A 80 -19.63 -15.52 -5.74
CA ILE A 80 -19.58 -15.90 -7.16
C ILE A 80 -20.77 -16.79 -7.53
N GLU A 81 -21.12 -17.76 -6.69
CA GLU A 81 -22.30 -18.61 -6.89
C GLU A 81 -23.58 -17.79 -6.87
N THR A 82 -23.69 -16.84 -5.94
CA THR A 82 -24.86 -15.97 -5.82
C THR A 82 -25.02 -15.07 -7.04
N VAL A 83 -23.95 -14.45 -7.54
CA VAL A 83 -24.00 -13.58 -8.74
C VAL A 83 -24.31 -14.39 -10.01
N ASN A 84 -23.78 -15.61 -10.12
CA ASN A 84 -24.02 -16.48 -11.27
C ASN A 84 -25.37 -17.23 -11.20
N SER A 85 -26.10 -17.14 -10.09
CA SER A 85 -27.45 -17.69 -9.96
C SER A 85 -28.39 -17.01 -10.95
N PRO A 86 -29.30 -17.75 -11.63
CA PRO A 86 -30.22 -17.19 -12.62
C PRO A 86 -31.13 -16.07 -12.09
N GLU A 87 -31.29 -15.96 -10.77
CA GLU A 87 -32.10 -14.91 -10.12
C GLU A 87 -31.36 -13.56 -9.97
N HIS A 88 -30.04 -13.57 -10.17
CA HIS A 88 -29.13 -12.45 -9.91
C HIS A 88 -28.17 -12.12 -11.07
N THR A 89 -28.09 -12.96 -12.11
CA THR A 89 -27.21 -12.75 -13.27
C THR A 89 -27.40 -11.41 -13.96
N ASP A 90 -28.64 -10.91 -14.01
CA ASP A 90 -28.99 -9.64 -14.68
C ASP A 90 -29.00 -8.43 -13.71
N LEU A 91 -28.72 -8.64 -12.43
CA LEU A 91 -28.84 -7.60 -11.40
C LEU A 91 -27.49 -6.95 -11.09
N ALA A 92 -27.52 -5.65 -10.85
CA ALA A 92 -26.34 -4.93 -10.38
C ALA A 92 -25.95 -5.41 -8.97
N PRO A 93 -24.65 -5.41 -8.60
CA PRO A 93 -24.18 -5.79 -7.26
C PRO A 93 -24.93 -5.10 -6.11
N SER A 94 -25.29 -3.83 -6.27
CA SER A 94 -26.11 -3.09 -5.29
C SER A 94 -27.52 -3.67 -5.09
N GLN A 95 -28.13 -4.18 -6.16
CA GLN A 95 -29.45 -4.82 -6.12
C GLN A 95 -29.37 -6.22 -5.52
N ILE A 96 -28.28 -6.95 -5.76
CA ILE A 96 -28.02 -8.27 -5.15
C ILE A 96 -27.90 -8.11 -3.64
N VAL A 97 -27.10 -7.15 -3.15
CA VAL A 97 -26.97 -6.87 -1.71
C VAL A 97 -28.34 -6.54 -1.09
N ARG A 98 -29.18 -5.77 -1.79
CA ARG A 98 -30.52 -5.43 -1.30
C ARG A 98 -31.42 -6.67 -1.19
N LYS A 99 -31.47 -7.51 -2.23
CA LYS A 99 -32.25 -8.76 -2.20
C LYS A 99 -31.80 -9.69 -1.08
N LEU A 100 -30.48 -9.87 -0.92
CA LEU A 100 -29.91 -10.67 0.17
C LEU A 100 -30.30 -10.12 1.54
N ALA A 101 -30.31 -8.80 1.70
CA ALA A 101 -30.76 -8.16 2.94
C ALA A 101 -32.26 -8.37 3.20
N ASP A 102 -33.10 -8.35 2.17
CA ASP A 102 -34.53 -8.64 2.27
C ASP A 102 -34.79 -10.10 2.71
N GLU A 103 -33.90 -11.02 2.31
CA GLU A 103 -33.88 -12.43 2.75
C GLU A 103 -33.22 -12.63 4.12
N GLY A 104 -32.69 -11.57 4.74
CA GLY A 104 -31.99 -11.62 6.03
C GLY A 104 -30.59 -12.24 5.96
N LYS A 105 -30.02 -12.42 4.76
CA LYS A 105 -28.71 -13.01 4.54
C LYS A 105 -27.66 -11.93 4.25
N TYR A 106 -26.55 -11.93 4.98
CA TYR A 106 -25.41 -11.04 4.70
C TYR A 106 -24.20 -11.87 4.29
N ILE A 107 -23.70 -11.61 3.07
CA ILE A 107 -22.53 -12.30 2.51
C ILE A 107 -21.33 -11.36 2.48
N ALA A 108 -21.46 -10.17 1.87
CA ALA A 108 -20.41 -9.15 1.85
C ALA A 108 -20.96 -7.75 1.55
N SER A 109 -20.09 -6.72 1.69
CA SER A 109 -20.43 -5.36 1.31
C SER A 109 -20.47 -5.19 -0.22
N GLU A 110 -21.19 -4.18 -0.70
CA GLU A 110 -21.25 -3.85 -2.13
C GLU A 110 -19.85 -3.69 -2.75
N SER A 111 -18.96 -2.95 -2.07
CA SER A 111 -17.58 -2.74 -2.52
C SER A 111 -16.74 -4.03 -2.60
N ALA A 112 -17.05 -5.02 -1.76
CA ALA A 112 -16.40 -6.32 -1.78
C ALA A 112 -16.83 -7.15 -2.99
N ILE A 113 -18.13 -7.14 -3.32
CA ILE A 113 -18.68 -7.81 -4.50
C ILE A 113 -18.09 -7.18 -5.77
N TYR A 114 -18.04 -5.85 -5.87
CA TYR A 114 -17.39 -5.17 -6.99
C TYR A 114 -15.93 -5.59 -7.17
N ARG A 115 -15.14 -5.60 -6.09
CA ARG A 115 -13.73 -6.02 -6.15
C ARG A 115 -13.56 -7.46 -6.64
N ILE A 116 -14.42 -8.37 -6.19
CA ILE A 116 -14.36 -9.79 -6.59
C ILE A 116 -14.76 -9.96 -8.05
N LEU A 117 -15.78 -9.21 -8.51
CA LEU A 117 -16.19 -9.22 -9.91
C LEU A 117 -15.15 -8.60 -10.83
N GLU A 118 -14.47 -7.52 -10.40
CA GLU A 118 -13.33 -6.94 -11.11
C GLU A 118 -12.15 -7.92 -11.20
N GLU A 119 -11.86 -8.66 -10.13
CA GLU A 119 -10.81 -9.69 -10.12
C GLU A 119 -11.15 -10.90 -11.01
N LYS A 120 -12.45 -11.20 -11.18
CA LYS A 120 -12.95 -12.27 -12.08
C LYS A 120 -13.04 -11.82 -13.53
N ASN A 121 -13.35 -10.55 -13.78
CA ASN A 121 -13.35 -9.94 -15.10
C ASN A 121 -11.92 -9.51 -15.45
N GLU A 122 -11.03 -10.48 -15.66
CA GLU A 122 -9.77 -10.22 -16.37
C GLU A 122 -10.10 -9.71 -17.79
N CYS A 123 -9.97 -8.39 -17.96
CA CYS A 123 -10.13 -7.61 -19.19
C CYS A 123 -11.56 -7.43 -19.77
N SER A 124 -12.14 -6.26 -19.45
CA SER A 124 -12.62 -5.38 -20.52
C SER A 124 -12.46 -3.91 -20.09
N PRO A 125 -11.37 -3.22 -20.46
CA PRO A 125 -11.42 -1.77 -20.54
C PRO A 125 -12.33 -1.37 -21.72
N GLN A 126 -13.24 -0.43 -21.47
CA GLN A 126 -13.86 0.35 -22.55
C GLN A 126 -12.80 1.16 -23.30
#